data_AF-A0A3A5VZJ9-F1
#
_entry.id   AF-A0A3A5VZJ9-F1
#
_cell.length_a   1.000
_cell.length_b   1.000
_cell.length_c   1.000
_cell.angle_alpha   90.00
_cell.angle_beta   90.00
_cell.angle_gamma   90.00
#
_symmetry.space_group_name_H-M   'P 1'
#
loop_
_entity.id
_entity.type
_entity.pdbx_description
1 polymer ?
#
loop_
_entity_poly.entity_id
_entity_poly.type
_entity_poly.pdbx_seq_one_letter_code
_entity_poly.pdbx_strand_id
1 'polypeptide(L)'
;MADERQNEQERRLSVEDMPDAVRQLVDTMLGINPHWSLEEWLVEQANLSMDLLAVDLLREKMMIDQRLQRLDDLGRRLESNEVEAATADPHQRNLFDCFDLNEAHPLRGLGERAIQGLGNDERQDEHEAHPSNIFLELLPHDNTDDPLLAIACQTIVMGVEAVAASGEPVATLEDIFNHTRASNIEDHEADEALDHLLTVGLLLEVDDDCFILLPP
;
A
#
# COMPACT_ATOMS: atom_id res chain seq x y z
N MET A 1 5.65 56.38 -27.50
CA MET A 1 6.02 55.39 -28.54
C MET A 1 7.43 54.82 -28.38
N ALA A 2 8.45 55.59 -27.95
CA ALA A 2 9.78 55.03 -27.63
C ALA A 2 9.90 54.52 -26.18
N ASP A 3 9.23 55.19 -25.22
CA ASP A 3 9.29 54.84 -23.79
C ASP A 3 8.63 53.50 -23.41
N GLU A 4 7.57 53.08 -24.11
CA GLU A 4 6.87 51.82 -23.78
C GLU A 4 7.73 50.58 -24.05
N ARG A 5 8.58 50.61 -25.09
CA ARG A 5 9.47 49.50 -25.42
C ARG A 5 10.68 49.40 -24.48
N GLN A 6 11.09 50.51 -23.88
CA GLN A 6 12.16 50.53 -22.87
C GLN A 6 11.65 49.98 -21.53
N ASN A 7 10.43 50.33 -21.12
CA ASN A 7 9.80 49.76 -19.93
C ASN A 7 9.57 48.24 -20.03
N GLU A 8 9.26 47.70 -21.22
CA GLU A 8 9.15 46.25 -21.42
C GLU A 8 10.51 45.54 -21.32
N GLN A 9 11.61 46.20 -21.71
CA GLN A 9 12.97 45.67 -21.58
C GLN A 9 13.49 45.75 -20.13
N GLU A 10 13.14 46.80 -19.38
CA GLU A 10 13.47 46.92 -17.95
C GLU A 10 12.74 45.90 -17.06
N ARG A 11 11.62 45.35 -17.55
CA ARG A 11 10.82 44.34 -16.84
C ARG A 11 11.30 42.90 -17.07
N ARG A 12 12.21 42.68 -18.03
CA ARG A 12 12.81 41.38 -18.32
C ARG A 12 14.01 41.17 -17.41
N LEU A 13 13.98 40.08 -16.67
CA LEU A 13 15.09 39.70 -15.79
C LEU A 13 16.36 39.50 -16.64
N SER A 14 17.40 40.29 -16.39
CA SER A 14 18.69 40.12 -17.06
C SER A 14 19.31 38.80 -16.61
N VAL A 15 19.49 37.87 -17.55
CA VAL A 15 20.09 36.54 -17.30
C VAL A 15 21.53 36.68 -16.80
N GLU A 16 22.23 37.76 -17.16
CA GLU A 16 23.63 37.98 -16.78
C GLU A 16 23.83 38.23 -15.28
N ASP A 17 22.79 38.73 -14.60
CA ASP A 17 22.80 39.03 -13.16
C ASP A 17 22.31 37.84 -12.30
N MET A 18 21.96 36.70 -12.92
CA MET A 18 21.46 35.53 -12.23
C MET A 18 22.59 34.65 -11.65
N PRO A 19 22.32 33.88 -10.58
CA PRO A 19 23.27 32.92 -10.04
C PRO A 19 23.76 31.91 -11.09
N ASP A 20 25.00 31.43 -10.92
CA ASP A 20 25.67 30.51 -11.85
C ASP A 20 24.81 29.29 -12.23
N ALA A 21 24.11 28.71 -11.26
CA ALA A 21 23.22 27.57 -11.49
C ALA A 21 22.04 27.90 -12.42
N VAL A 22 21.46 29.10 -12.31
CA VAL A 22 20.36 29.55 -13.17
C VAL A 22 20.87 29.86 -14.57
N ARG A 23 22.06 30.46 -14.70
CA ARG A 23 22.69 30.72 -16.00
C ARG A 23 22.98 29.42 -16.75
N GLN A 24 23.55 28.44 -16.06
CA GLN A 24 23.77 27.11 -16.64
C GLN A 24 22.48 26.45 -17.10
N LEU A 25 21.39 26.58 -16.33
CA LEU A 25 20.07 26.09 -16.74
C LEU A 25 19.57 26.80 -18.00
N VAL A 26 19.65 28.14 -18.03
CA VAL A 26 19.22 28.92 -19.20
C VAL A 26 20.00 28.52 -20.45
N ASP A 27 21.34 28.43 -20.35
CA ASP A 27 22.21 28.06 -21.47
C ASP A 27 21.90 26.65 -22.00
N THR A 28 21.67 25.70 -21.10
CA THR A 28 21.31 24.32 -21.50
C THR A 28 19.92 24.25 -22.13
N MET A 29 18.93 24.93 -21.56
CA MET A 29 17.56 24.90 -22.07
C MET A 29 17.39 25.63 -23.40
N LEU A 30 18.09 26.75 -23.60
CA LEU A 30 18.15 27.43 -24.89
C LEU A 30 18.89 26.59 -25.95
N GLY A 31 19.89 25.81 -25.53
CA GLY A 31 20.57 24.84 -26.39
C GLY A 31 19.64 23.71 -26.88
N ILE A 32 18.64 23.33 -26.08
CA ILE A 32 17.65 22.31 -26.43
C ILE A 32 16.49 22.91 -27.24
N ASN A 33 15.95 24.06 -26.81
CA ASN A 33 14.85 24.75 -27.47
C ASN A 33 15.13 26.26 -27.59
N PRO A 34 15.37 26.77 -28.81
CA PRO A 34 15.62 28.20 -29.04
C PRO A 34 14.46 29.14 -28.68
N HIS A 35 13.23 28.63 -28.54
CA HIS A 35 12.05 29.42 -28.19
C HIS A 35 11.73 29.37 -26.68
N TRP A 36 12.57 28.72 -25.88
CA TRP A 36 12.35 28.58 -24.45
C TRP A 36 12.48 29.93 -23.71
N SER A 37 11.62 30.15 -22.70
CA SER A 37 11.59 31.37 -21.89
C SER A 37 11.77 31.05 -20.40
N LEU A 38 12.73 31.72 -19.75
CA LEU A 38 12.97 31.59 -18.32
C LEU A 38 11.77 32.07 -17.48
N GLU A 39 11.08 33.12 -17.93
CA GLU A 39 9.93 33.67 -17.20
C GLU A 39 8.76 32.68 -17.18
N GLU A 40 8.46 32.04 -18.31
CA GLU A 40 7.41 31.02 -18.40
C GLU A 40 7.76 29.81 -17.54
N TRP A 41 9.02 29.35 -17.63
CA TRP A 41 9.49 28.24 -16.79
C TRP A 41 9.41 28.56 -15.29
N LEU A 42 9.77 29.78 -14.87
CA LEU A 42 9.67 30.19 -13.46
C LEU A 42 8.21 30.21 -12.98
N VAL A 43 7.28 30.66 -13.82
CA VAL A 43 5.84 30.63 -13.51
C VAL A 43 5.36 29.17 -13.38
N GLU A 44 5.74 28.29 -14.30
CA GLU A 44 5.42 26.86 -14.23
C GLU A 44 5.99 26.21 -12.97
N GLN A 45 7.25 26.46 -12.63
CA GLN A 45 7.87 25.95 -11.41
C GLN A 45 7.19 26.48 -10.14
N ALA A 46 6.84 27.77 -10.13
CA ALA A 46 6.11 28.36 -9.00
C ALA A 46 4.75 27.66 -8.81
N ASN A 47 3.98 27.47 -9.89
CA ASN A 47 2.70 26.77 -9.82
C ASN A 47 2.86 25.33 -9.33
N LEU A 48 3.81 24.58 -9.88
CA LEU A 48 4.10 23.20 -9.45
C LEU A 48 4.49 23.13 -7.97
N SER A 49 5.31 24.08 -7.50
CA SER A 49 5.70 24.15 -6.09
C SER A 49 4.50 24.47 -5.18
N MET A 50 3.59 25.35 -5.62
CA MET A 50 2.37 25.67 -4.89
C MET A 50 1.42 24.49 -4.81
N ASP A 51 1.28 23.71 -5.89
CA ASP A 51 0.48 22.49 -5.91
C ASP A 51 1.03 21.44 -4.95
N LEU A 52 2.35 21.23 -4.95
CA LEU A 52 3.02 20.32 -4.01
C LEU A 52 2.76 20.73 -2.56
N LEU A 53 2.94 22.03 -2.24
CA LEU A 53 2.68 22.56 -0.91
C LEU A 53 1.21 22.40 -0.49
N ALA A 54 0.27 22.55 -1.42
CA ALA A 54 -1.15 22.32 -1.13
C ALA A 54 -1.42 20.87 -0.72
N VAL A 55 -0.81 19.90 -1.42
CA VAL A 55 -0.92 18.48 -1.07
C VAL A 55 -0.32 18.18 0.30
N ASP A 56 0.87 18.72 0.59
CA ASP A 56 1.52 18.55 1.89
C ASP A 56 0.67 19.13 3.04
N LEU A 57 0.07 20.30 2.83
CA LEU A 57 -0.83 20.91 3.81
C LEU A 57 -2.09 20.07 4.06
N LEU A 58 -2.65 19.45 3.02
CA LEU A 58 -3.80 18.54 3.17
C LEU A 58 -3.43 17.30 3.99
N ARG A 59 -2.24 16.74 3.74
CA ARG A 59 -1.71 15.61 4.53
C ARG A 59 -1.52 15.98 6.00
N GLU A 60 -0.87 17.10 6.27
CA GLU A 60 -0.66 17.57 7.65
C GLU A 60 -1.98 17.83 8.37
N LYS A 61 -2.94 18.46 7.69
CA LYS A 61 -4.29 18.65 8.23
C LYS A 61 -4.92 17.31 8.62
N MET A 62 -4.88 16.31 7.74
CA MET A 62 -5.45 14.98 8.00
C MET A 62 -4.78 14.32 9.23
N MET A 63 -3.46 14.42 9.35
CA MET A 63 -2.72 13.87 10.50
C MET A 63 -3.11 14.55 11.82
N ILE A 64 -3.31 15.87 11.80
CA ILE A 64 -3.76 16.64 12.96
C ILE A 64 -5.20 16.25 13.32
N ASP A 65 -6.11 16.15 12.34
CA ASP A 65 -7.50 15.77 12.55
C ASP A 65 -7.62 14.37 13.18
N GLN A 66 -6.84 13.40 12.70
CA GLN A 66 -6.76 12.06 13.30
C GLN A 66 -6.22 12.10 14.74
N ARG A 67 -5.20 12.92 15.00
CA ARG A 67 -4.66 13.08 16.36
C ARG A 67 -5.70 13.72 17.29
N LEU A 68 -6.45 14.71 16.82
CA LEU A 68 -7.52 15.35 17.57
C LEU A 68 -8.60 14.33 17.93
N GLN A 69 -9.07 13.56 16.95
CA GLN A 69 -10.06 12.49 17.17
C GLN A 69 -9.60 11.49 18.24
N ARG A 70 -8.33 11.06 18.18
CA ARG A 70 -7.77 10.17 19.20
C ARG A 70 -7.76 10.81 20.59
N LEU A 71 -7.46 12.10 20.70
CA LEU A 71 -7.48 12.82 21.98
C LEU A 71 -8.90 12.97 22.51
N ASP A 72 -9.87 13.26 21.64
CA ASP A 72 -11.28 13.36 22.02
C ASP A 72 -11.83 12.02 22.51
N ASP A 73 -11.49 10.91 21.84
CA ASP A 73 -11.87 9.57 22.26
C ASP A 73 -11.24 9.19 23.62
N LEU A 74 -9.99 9.56 23.85
CA LEU A 74 -9.35 9.41 25.16
C LEU A 74 -10.02 10.26 26.24
N GLY A 75 -10.43 11.49 25.91
CA GLY A 75 -11.18 12.36 26.81
C GLY A 75 -12.53 11.75 27.22
N ARG A 76 -13.29 11.25 26.25
CA ARG A 76 -14.58 10.57 26.50
C ARG A 76 -14.43 9.35 27.40
N ARG A 77 -13.37 8.56 27.21
CA ARG A 77 -13.08 7.38 28.05
C ARG A 77 -12.68 7.75 29.48
N LEU A 78 -12.10 8.93 29.70
CA LEU A 78 -11.79 9.43 31.03
C LEU A 78 -13.07 9.93 31.74
N GLU A 79 -13.99 10.55 30.98
CA GLU A 79 -15.27 11.05 31.51
C GLU A 79 -16.30 9.93 31.78
N SER A 80 -16.29 8.85 30.99
CA SER A 80 -17.29 7.76 31.07
C SER A 80 -17.24 6.91 32.35
N ASN A 81 -16.14 6.97 33.11
CA ASN A 81 -16.01 6.22 34.37
C ASN A 81 -16.90 6.72 35.51
N GLU A 82 -17.46 7.94 35.45
CA GLU A 82 -18.30 8.47 36.54
C GLU A 82 -19.79 8.11 36.39
N VAL A 83 -20.27 7.79 35.18
CA VAL A 83 -21.70 7.60 34.89
C VAL A 83 -22.10 6.13 34.75
N GLU A 84 -21.23 5.27 34.24
CA GLU A 84 -21.54 3.84 34.03
C GLU A 84 -21.76 3.04 35.33
N ALA A 85 -21.23 3.53 36.46
CA ALA A 85 -21.46 2.92 37.77
C ALA A 85 -22.94 3.03 38.23
N ALA A 86 -23.73 3.96 37.67
CA ALA A 86 -25.10 4.22 38.10
C ALA A 86 -26.18 3.55 37.24
N THR A 87 -25.84 3.06 36.03
CA THR A 87 -26.81 2.52 35.06
C THR A 87 -26.40 1.18 34.43
N ALA A 88 -25.50 0.42 35.05
CA ALA A 88 -25.14 -0.90 34.57
C ALA A 88 -26.32 -1.88 34.73
N ASP A 89 -26.96 -2.27 33.61
CA ASP A 89 -27.83 -3.44 33.55
C ASP A 89 -26.99 -4.67 33.95
N PRO A 90 -27.39 -5.47 34.95
CA PRO A 90 -26.65 -6.66 35.37
C PRO A 90 -26.31 -7.66 34.26
N HIS A 91 -27.02 -7.60 33.12
CA HIS A 91 -26.83 -8.50 31.98
C HIS A 91 -26.07 -7.86 30.81
N GLN A 92 -25.76 -6.57 30.85
CA GLN A 92 -24.95 -5.91 29.84
C GLN A 92 -23.48 -5.99 30.25
N ARG A 93 -22.74 -6.86 29.59
CA ARG A 93 -21.29 -7.03 29.78
C ARG A 93 -20.57 -6.70 28.47
N ASN A 94 -19.37 -6.13 28.56
CA ASN A 94 -18.54 -5.95 27.37
C ASN A 94 -18.29 -7.30 26.71
N LEU A 95 -18.18 -7.34 25.38
CA LEU A 95 -17.89 -8.57 24.61
C LEU A 95 -16.65 -9.32 25.14
N PHE A 96 -15.74 -8.60 25.82
CA PHE A 96 -14.52 -9.12 26.40
C PHE A 96 -14.66 -9.63 27.85
N ASP A 97 -15.72 -9.26 28.58
CA ASP A 97 -15.97 -9.72 29.96
C ASP A 97 -16.38 -11.20 30.02
N CYS A 98 -16.72 -11.79 28.87
CA CYS A 98 -16.96 -13.22 28.72
C CYS A 98 -15.66 -14.04 28.68
N PHE A 99 -14.50 -13.39 28.57
CA PHE A 99 -13.19 -14.04 28.59
C PHE A 99 -12.53 -13.80 29.95
N ASP A 100 -12.86 -14.65 30.92
CA ASP A 100 -12.18 -14.61 32.20
C ASP A 100 -10.76 -15.19 32.04
N LEU A 101 -9.75 -14.33 32.06
CA LEU A 101 -8.33 -14.72 31.91
C LEU A 101 -7.86 -15.67 33.03
N ASN A 102 -8.59 -15.70 34.15
CA ASN A 102 -8.28 -16.55 35.30
C ASN A 102 -8.92 -17.95 35.22
N GLU A 103 -9.92 -18.14 34.37
CA GLU A 103 -10.47 -19.46 34.10
C GLU A 103 -9.65 -20.18 33.02
N ALA A 104 -9.58 -21.51 33.10
CA ALA A 104 -8.90 -22.33 32.11
C ALA A 104 -9.73 -22.40 30.82
N HIS A 105 -9.80 -21.29 30.08
CA HIS A 105 -10.46 -21.24 28.79
C HIS A 105 -9.59 -22.00 27.75
N PRO A 106 -10.17 -22.82 26.86
CA PRO A 106 -9.43 -23.56 25.82
C PRO A 106 -8.58 -22.67 24.90
N LEU A 107 -8.83 -21.36 24.90
CA LEU A 107 -8.09 -20.36 24.13
C LEU A 107 -6.91 -19.73 24.90
N ARG A 108 -6.77 -19.95 26.21
CA ARG A 108 -5.66 -19.39 27.02
C ARG A 108 -4.29 -19.84 26.53
N GLY A 109 -4.20 -21.07 26.02
CA GLY A 109 -2.99 -21.59 25.40
C GLY A 109 -2.57 -20.84 24.13
N LEU A 110 -3.45 -20.10 23.45
CA LEU A 110 -3.09 -19.26 22.30
C LEU A 110 -2.26 -18.04 22.72
N GLY A 111 -2.64 -17.39 23.82
CA GLY A 111 -1.91 -16.25 24.37
C GLY A 111 -0.61 -16.64 25.08
N GLU A 112 -0.60 -17.77 25.80
CA GLU A 112 0.62 -18.28 26.46
C GLU A 112 1.72 -18.65 25.45
N ARG A 113 1.36 -19.18 24.27
CA ARG A 113 2.33 -19.44 23.18
C ARG A 113 2.95 -18.17 22.61
N ALA A 114 2.17 -17.08 22.49
CA ALA A 114 2.67 -15.80 22.00
C ALA A 114 3.68 -15.15 22.98
N ILE A 115 3.53 -15.38 24.29
CA ILE A 115 4.41 -14.83 25.32
C ILE A 115 5.63 -15.74 25.56
N GLN A 116 5.47 -17.07 25.44
CA GLN A 116 6.55 -18.04 25.67
C GLN A 116 7.62 -18.02 24.57
N GLY A 117 7.32 -17.48 23.38
CA GLY A 117 8.29 -17.29 22.29
C GLY A 117 9.33 -16.18 22.52
N LEU A 118 9.22 -15.39 23.59
CA LEU A 118 10.17 -14.30 23.90
C LEU A 118 11.29 -14.72 24.88
N GLY A 119 11.27 -15.96 25.37
CA GLY A 119 12.19 -16.43 26.41
C GLY A 119 12.85 -17.76 26.07
N ASN A 120 14.02 -17.68 25.43
CA ASN A 120 15.03 -18.74 25.31
C ASN A 120 14.62 -20.01 24.55
N ASP A 121 14.93 -20.10 23.25
CA ASP A 121 15.52 -21.34 22.73
C ASP A 121 16.25 -21.12 21.39
N GLU A 122 17.55 -21.38 21.37
CA GLU A 122 18.36 -21.57 20.18
C GLU A 122 18.11 -22.96 19.58
N ARG A 123 16.89 -23.22 19.08
CA ARG A 123 16.61 -24.46 18.34
C ARG A 123 16.21 -24.16 16.91
N GLN A 124 17.16 -24.44 16.02
CA GLN A 124 16.99 -24.54 14.58
C GLN A 124 15.92 -25.57 14.23
N ASP A 125 15.17 -25.20 13.18
CA ASP A 125 14.41 -26.00 12.23
C ASP A 125 13.16 -26.75 12.71
N GLU A 126 12.09 -26.60 11.91
CA GLU A 126 10.74 -27.18 12.04
C GLU A 126 9.70 -26.38 12.85
N HIS A 127 9.69 -25.04 12.75
CA HIS A 127 8.41 -24.36 12.81
C HIS A 127 7.63 -24.74 11.54
N GLU A 128 6.73 -25.71 11.68
CA GLU A 128 5.70 -26.04 10.69
C GLU A 128 5.09 -24.71 10.24
N ALA A 129 5.39 -24.30 8.99
CA ALA A 129 4.98 -23.00 8.48
C ALA A 129 3.47 -22.89 8.67
N HIS A 130 3.03 -21.89 9.43
CA HIS A 130 1.60 -21.69 9.64
C HIS A 130 0.94 -21.58 8.27
N PRO A 131 -0.24 -22.19 8.01
CA PRO A 131 -0.86 -22.15 6.69
C PRO A 131 -1.11 -20.73 6.18
N SER A 132 -1.16 -19.74 7.08
CA SER A 132 -1.27 -18.33 6.72
C SER A 132 0.04 -17.67 6.22
N ASN A 133 1.20 -18.31 6.38
CA ASN A 133 2.48 -17.76 5.89
C ASN A 133 2.49 -17.66 4.37
N ILE A 134 1.74 -18.52 3.68
CA ILE A 134 1.58 -18.51 2.22
C ILE A 134 1.07 -17.15 1.73
N PHE A 135 0.14 -16.52 2.46
CA PHE A 135 -0.36 -15.19 2.08
C PHE A 135 0.68 -14.08 2.22
N LEU A 136 1.68 -14.24 3.11
CA LEU A 136 2.79 -13.29 3.23
C LEU A 136 3.78 -13.42 2.07
N GLU A 137 3.96 -14.64 1.54
CA GLU A 137 4.78 -14.88 0.35
C GLU A 137 4.10 -14.36 -0.93
N LEU A 138 2.77 -14.46 -1.01
CA LEU A 138 1.99 -13.90 -2.10
C LEU A 138 2.00 -12.37 -2.10
N LEU A 139 2.14 -11.73 -0.94
CA LEU A 139 2.15 -10.28 -0.77
C LEU A 139 3.42 -9.81 -0.03
N PRO A 140 4.62 -9.95 -0.64
CA PRO A 140 5.90 -9.79 0.06
C PRO A 140 6.30 -8.33 0.29
N HIS A 141 5.49 -7.36 -0.15
CA HIS A 141 5.76 -5.94 0.01
C HIS A 141 4.65 -5.35 0.88
N ASP A 142 5.02 -4.90 2.08
CA ASP A 142 4.17 -4.49 3.22
C ASP A 142 3.17 -3.32 2.98
N ASN A 143 2.43 -3.28 1.87
CA ASN A 143 1.38 -2.27 1.64
C ASN A 143 0.10 -2.82 0.97
N THR A 144 -0.01 -4.11 0.71
CA THR A 144 -1.25 -4.71 0.19
C THR A 144 -2.07 -5.27 1.36
N ASP A 145 -2.83 -4.39 2.02
CA ASP A 145 -3.92 -4.75 2.95
C ASP A 145 -5.15 -5.32 2.20
N ASP A 146 -4.95 -5.93 1.03
CA ASP A 146 -6.02 -6.51 0.24
C ASP A 146 -6.07 -8.04 0.41
N PRO A 147 -6.87 -8.56 1.37
CA PRO A 147 -7.01 -9.98 1.56
C PRO A 147 -7.67 -10.67 0.35
N LEU A 148 -8.43 -9.94 -0.47
CA LEU A 148 -9.10 -10.51 -1.64
C LEU A 148 -8.09 -10.79 -2.75
N LEU A 149 -7.15 -9.86 -2.98
CA LEU A 149 -6.02 -10.08 -3.87
C LEU A 149 -5.18 -11.28 -3.44
N ALA A 150 -4.92 -11.43 -2.13
CA ALA A 150 -4.19 -12.60 -1.59
C ALA A 150 -4.92 -13.92 -1.88
N ILE A 151 -6.25 -13.95 -1.71
CA ILE A 151 -7.08 -15.12 -1.98
C ILE A 151 -7.14 -15.42 -3.48
N ALA A 152 -7.25 -14.39 -4.33
CA ALA A 152 -7.24 -14.53 -5.77
C ALA A 152 -5.89 -15.06 -6.27
N CYS A 153 -4.78 -14.51 -5.78
CA CYS A 153 -3.43 -15.01 -6.06
C CYS A 153 -3.30 -16.49 -5.68
N GLN A 154 -3.72 -16.86 -4.46
CA GLN A 154 -3.67 -18.24 -4.00
C GLN A 154 -4.51 -19.17 -4.89
N THR A 155 -5.68 -18.72 -5.33
CA THR A 155 -6.58 -19.51 -6.17
C THR A 155 -6.01 -19.72 -7.56
N ILE A 156 -5.34 -18.73 -8.14
CA ILE A 156 -4.60 -18.87 -9.40
C ILE A 156 -3.48 -19.90 -9.24
N VAL A 157 -2.66 -19.78 -8.19
CA VAL A 157 -1.56 -20.73 -7.92
C VAL A 157 -2.10 -22.16 -7.84
N MET A 158 -3.17 -22.39 -7.07
CA MET A 158 -3.82 -23.69 -6.97
C MET A 158 -4.38 -24.20 -8.31
N GLY A 159 -4.90 -23.30 -9.13
CA GLY A 159 -5.37 -23.63 -10.49
C GLY A 159 -4.24 -24.13 -11.38
N VAL A 160 -3.11 -23.43 -11.39
CA VAL A 160 -1.92 -23.83 -12.16
C VAL A 160 -1.35 -25.15 -11.64
N GLU A 161 -1.27 -25.34 -10.32
CA GLU A 161 -0.86 -26.61 -9.72
C GLU A 161 -1.80 -27.77 -10.09
N ALA A 162 -3.10 -27.53 -10.15
CA ALA A 162 -4.08 -28.54 -10.52
C ALA A 162 -3.91 -28.98 -11.98
N VAL A 163 -3.65 -28.03 -12.89
CA VAL A 163 -3.36 -28.33 -14.30
C VAL A 163 -2.04 -29.10 -14.41
N ALA A 164 -0.99 -28.66 -13.72
CA ALA A 164 0.29 -29.37 -13.69
C ALA A 164 0.15 -30.80 -13.12
N ALA A 165 -0.65 -30.99 -12.07
CA ALA A 165 -0.93 -32.29 -11.47
C ALA A 165 -1.72 -33.22 -12.40
N SER A 166 -2.51 -32.66 -13.33
CA SER A 166 -3.21 -33.42 -14.36
C SER A 166 -2.28 -33.97 -15.46
N GLY A 167 -1.01 -33.52 -15.47
CA GLY A 167 0.03 -33.95 -16.42
C GLY A 167 0.22 -33.01 -17.60
N GLU A 168 -0.49 -31.89 -17.64
CA GLU A 168 -0.30 -30.84 -18.62
C GLU A 168 0.91 -29.96 -18.25
N PRO A 169 1.73 -29.54 -19.23
CA PRO A 169 2.99 -28.84 -18.95
C PRO A 169 2.81 -27.35 -18.61
N VAL A 170 1.69 -26.74 -19.03
CA VAL A 170 1.39 -25.31 -18.86
C VAL A 170 -0.10 -25.15 -18.55
N ALA A 171 -0.44 -24.13 -17.77
CA ALA A 171 -1.84 -23.73 -17.57
C ALA A 171 -2.19 -22.62 -18.55
N THR A 172 -3.30 -22.78 -19.29
CA THR A 172 -3.76 -21.72 -20.19
C THR A 172 -4.50 -20.63 -19.42
N LEU A 173 -4.60 -19.42 -19.99
CA LEU A 173 -5.40 -18.34 -19.43
C LEU A 173 -6.86 -18.80 -19.20
N GLU A 174 -7.44 -19.51 -20.16
CA GLU A 174 -8.81 -20.03 -20.03
C GLU A 174 -8.94 -21.03 -18.86
N ASP A 175 -7.95 -21.91 -18.64
CA ASP A 175 -7.94 -22.82 -17.50
C ASP A 175 -7.90 -22.08 -16.16
N ILE A 176 -7.06 -21.04 -16.07
CA ILE A 176 -6.94 -20.20 -14.87
C ILE A 176 -8.28 -19.50 -14.58
N PHE A 177 -8.88 -18.84 -15.57
CA PHE A 177 -10.16 -18.15 -15.41
C PHE A 177 -11.30 -19.11 -15.09
N ASN A 178 -11.32 -20.31 -15.69
CA ASN A 178 -12.32 -21.31 -15.35
C ASN A 178 -12.17 -21.80 -13.91
N HIS A 179 -10.93 -21.93 -13.42
CA HIS A 179 -10.66 -22.31 -12.03
C HIS A 179 -11.07 -21.22 -11.04
N THR A 180 -10.70 -19.96 -11.28
CA THR A 180 -11.04 -18.83 -10.39
C THR A 180 -12.54 -18.58 -10.34
N ARG A 181 -13.24 -18.63 -11.49
CA ARG A 181 -14.71 -18.53 -11.55
C ARG A 181 -15.41 -19.66 -10.78
N ALA A 182 -14.88 -20.88 -10.83
CA ALA A 182 -15.42 -22.00 -10.07
C ALA A 182 -15.31 -21.79 -8.54
N SER A 183 -14.29 -21.02 -8.11
CA SER A 183 -14.11 -20.54 -6.74
C SER A 183 -14.82 -19.22 -6.43
N ASN A 184 -15.69 -18.74 -7.32
CA ASN A 184 -16.50 -17.53 -7.15
C ASN A 184 -15.65 -16.24 -7.02
N ILE A 185 -14.52 -16.19 -7.74
CA ILE A 185 -13.69 -15.01 -7.93
C ILE A 185 -14.09 -14.35 -9.24
N GLU A 186 -14.26 -13.03 -9.23
CA GLU A 186 -14.66 -12.28 -10.41
C GLU A 186 -13.49 -12.13 -11.40
N ASP A 187 -13.80 -12.04 -12.70
CA ASP A 187 -12.76 -11.97 -13.74
C ASP A 187 -11.77 -10.81 -13.53
N HIS A 188 -12.26 -9.66 -13.07
CA HIS A 188 -11.41 -8.49 -12.80
C HIS A 188 -10.45 -8.69 -11.62
N GLU A 189 -10.82 -9.49 -10.61
CA GLU A 189 -9.96 -9.86 -9.49
C GLU A 189 -8.92 -10.90 -9.92
N ALA A 190 -9.31 -11.81 -10.82
CA ALA A 190 -8.39 -12.78 -11.42
C ALA A 190 -7.35 -12.09 -12.32
N ASP A 191 -7.76 -11.11 -13.13
CA ASP A 191 -6.86 -10.27 -13.92
C ASP A 191 -5.83 -9.56 -13.02
N GLU A 192 -6.29 -8.87 -11.97
CA GLU A 192 -5.41 -8.15 -11.04
C GLU A 192 -4.43 -9.09 -10.33
N ALA A 193 -4.91 -10.25 -9.88
CA ALA A 193 -4.06 -11.26 -9.25
C ALA A 193 -3.04 -11.86 -10.22
N LEU A 194 -3.39 -12.05 -11.49
CA LEU A 194 -2.49 -12.56 -12.51
C LEU A 194 -1.36 -11.54 -12.79
N ASP A 195 -1.71 -10.27 -12.99
CA ASP A 195 -0.73 -9.17 -13.13
C ASP A 195 0.19 -9.06 -11.91
N HIS A 196 -0.37 -9.19 -10.71
CA HIS A 196 0.38 -9.14 -9.47
C HIS A 196 1.39 -10.30 -9.36
N LEU A 197 0.94 -11.53 -9.63
CA LEU A 197 1.80 -12.72 -9.58
C LEU A 197 2.93 -12.68 -10.61
N LEU A 198 2.68 -12.15 -11.81
CA LEU A 198 3.70 -11.88 -12.83
C LEU A 198 4.71 -10.82 -12.35
N THR A 199 4.23 -9.77 -11.69
CA THR A 199 5.06 -8.67 -11.17
C THR A 199 5.99 -9.14 -10.05
N VAL A 200 5.47 -9.94 -9.12
CA VAL A 200 6.27 -10.51 -8.01
C VAL A 200 7.18 -11.66 -8.49
N GLY A 201 6.89 -12.23 -9.66
CA GLY A 201 7.69 -13.28 -10.29
C GLY A 201 7.41 -14.69 -9.76
N LEU A 202 6.26 -14.89 -9.11
CA LEU A 202 5.80 -16.22 -8.68
C LEU A 202 5.16 -17.00 -9.84
N LEU A 203 4.58 -16.28 -10.80
CA LEU A 203 4.04 -16.82 -12.04
C LEU A 203 4.89 -16.34 -13.22
N LEU A 204 5.07 -17.21 -14.21
CA LEU A 204 5.77 -16.88 -15.46
C LEU A 204 4.90 -17.22 -16.65
N GLU A 205 4.79 -16.26 -17.57
CA GLU A 205 4.25 -16.49 -18.91
C GLU A 205 5.36 -17.02 -19.83
N VAL A 206 5.16 -18.19 -20.42
CA VAL A 206 6.17 -18.89 -21.25
C VAL A 206 5.83 -18.87 -22.74
N ASP A 207 4.56 -18.68 -23.08
CA ASP A 207 4.03 -18.52 -24.43
C ASP A 207 2.71 -17.73 -24.33
N ASP A 208 2.16 -17.31 -25.47
CA ASP A 208 0.89 -16.55 -25.50
C ASP A 208 -0.20 -17.29 -24.70
N ASP A 209 -0.73 -16.62 -23.67
CA ASP A 209 -1.77 -17.13 -22.76
C ASP A 209 -1.40 -18.44 -22.02
N CYS A 210 -0.10 -18.73 -21.85
CA CYS A 210 0.39 -19.97 -21.22
C CYS A 210 1.32 -19.68 -20.03
N PHE A 211 0.96 -20.22 -18.85
CA PHE A 211 1.60 -19.88 -17.58
C PHE A 211 2.14 -21.12 -16.84
N ILE A 212 3.24 -20.91 -16.12
CA ILE A 212 3.83 -21.88 -15.18
C ILE A 212 4.20 -21.20 -13.86
N LEU A 213 4.27 -21.98 -12.78
CA LEU A 213 4.83 -21.51 -11.52
C LEU A 213 6.36 -21.56 -11.57
N LEU A 214 7.01 -20.56 -10.99
CA LEU A 214 8.44 -20.62 -10.77
C LEU A 214 8.73 -21.72 -9.71
N PRO A 215 9.61 -22.69 -9.97
CA PRO A 215 10.00 -23.65 -8.95
C PRO A 215 10.69 -22.91 -7.78
N PRO A 216 10.47 -23.36 -6.53
CA PRO A 216 11.09 -22.78 -5.34
C PRO A 216 12.62 -22.91 -5.31
#